data_AF-A0A9K3PVQ5-F1
#
_entry.id   AF-A0A9K3PVQ5-F1
#
_cell.length_a   1.000
_cell.length_b   1.000
_cell.length_c   1.000
_cell.angle_alpha   90.00
_cell.angle_beta   90.00
_cell.angle_gamma   90.00
#
_symmetry.space_group_name_H-M   'P 1'
#
loop_
_entity.id
_entity.type
_entity.pdbx_description
1 polymer ?
#
loop_
_entity_poly.entity_id
_entity_poly.type
_entity_poly.pdbx_seq_one_letter_code
_entity_poly.pdbx_strand_id
1 'polypeptide(L)'
;MSNSDNLPTVNEAAAAAFGMNRDDDVVEVQPEMRSVAVLQSPPSSTLQFSADIGGPKFGKGLPLGTKPLSVHPKNRSISDTISIKREWNEANWKVSTLDPVPLDFPLERTRREIHNVTATQVADRISNTLRLLSVDAEYDGEKAKVKCKTNDMVSFRIRLFAGDESLQQPVIVEIQRRSGPPSCFMRVCRQILDGAEGMEIEADTVPSRKKMPPCMTKMPVGGLKCIQMVENVRDPHTDAIGSIRKSLELLRSKGMDTNCLGLESLCYMTDPLKTRPDIALLCCKAVISGEHSVEIREEIGVMLQKDVFVPEEFEANSMKELFEKCRHLSLCLLSNVMDLTSKDGSLVDAVKSEEWFEDLIFSLLDEVKGFEGSSNNAYEAARSLTCLATCSDVARRLMLEHSAVEDLHAAYAFGLCNHELLANETERSLKALGHQP
;
A
#
# COMPACT_ATOMS: atom_id res chain seq x y z
N MET A 1 -24.27 64.40 -27.25
CA MET A 1 -22.90 64.16 -26.78
C MET A 1 -22.99 63.31 -25.53
N SER A 2 -22.84 62.00 -25.69
CA SER A 2 -22.72 61.02 -24.61
C SER A 2 -22.23 59.72 -25.24
N ASN A 3 -20.91 59.53 -25.26
CA ASN A 3 -20.29 58.25 -25.57
C ASN A 3 -20.06 57.54 -24.23
N SER A 4 -20.69 56.39 -24.06
CA SER A 4 -20.42 55.45 -22.97
C SER A 4 -19.72 54.24 -23.58
N ASP A 5 -18.44 54.08 -23.27
CA ASP A 5 -17.61 52.95 -23.66
C ASP A 5 -18.02 51.68 -22.88
N ASN A 6 -18.38 50.62 -23.60
CA ASN A 6 -18.59 49.28 -23.08
C ASN A 6 -17.24 48.55 -23.03
N LEU A 7 -16.75 48.25 -21.82
CA LEU A 7 -15.64 47.32 -21.63
C LEU A 7 -16.18 45.89 -21.49
N PRO A 8 -15.58 44.90 -22.16
CA PRO A 8 -15.98 43.50 -22.06
C PRO A 8 -15.62 42.93 -20.68
N THR A 9 -16.49 42.09 -20.16
CA THR A 9 -16.29 41.42 -18.87
C THR A 9 -15.31 40.26 -18.99
N VAL A 10 -14.52 40.05 -17.94
CA VAL A 10 -13.37 39.11 -17.86
C VAL A 10 -13.73 37.64 -18.20
N ASN A 11 -15.01 37.27 -18.23
CA ASN A 11 -15.46 35.93 -18.57
C ASN A 11 -15.48 35.60 -20.07
N GLU A 12 -15.51 36.57 -20.97
CA GLU A 12 -15.53 36.29 -22.43
C GLU A 12 -14.15 35.93 -23.00
N ALA A 13 -13.06 36.39 -22.37
CA ALA A 13 -11.70 36.12 -22.86
C ALA A 13 -11.22 34.68 -22.60
N ALA A 14 -11.77 34.00 -21.57
CA ALA A 14 -11.40 32.62 -21.24
C ALA A 14 -12.05 31.59 -22.18
N ALA A 15 -13.26 31.87 -22.69
CA ALA A 15 -13.95 30.97 -23.62
C ALA A 15 -13.31 30.95 -25.02
N ALA A 16 -12.76 32.09 -25.47
CA ALA A 16 -12.10 32.22 -26.77
C ALA A 16 -10.77 31.45 -26.86
N ALA A 17 -10.05 31.25 -25.75
CA ALA A 17 -8.76 30.57 -25.74
C ALA A 17 -8.84 29.04 -25.92
N PHE A 18 -10.02 28.44 -25.66
CA PHE A 18 -10.22 26.98 -25.73
C PHE A 18 -11.17 26.54 -26.85
N GLY A 19 -11.54 27.44 -27.77
CA GLY A 19 -12.35 27.08 -28.94
C GLY A 19 -13.73 26.50 -28.58
N MET A 20 -14.29 26.87 -27.44
CA MET A 20 -15.61 26.42 -26.98
C MET A 20 -16.68 27.47 -27.29
N ASN A 21 -16.88 27.79 -28.57
CA ASN A 21 -18.12 28.40 -29.01
C ASN A 21 -19.11 27.27 -29.30
N ARG A 22 -20.11 27.13 -28.44
CA ARG A 22 -21.24 26.21 -28.63
C ARG A 22 -22.43 27.01 -29.13
N ASP A 23 -22.60 27.04 -30.43
CA ASP A 23 -23.88 27.23 -31.12
C ASP A 23 -23.73 26.57 -32.50
N ASP A 24 -23.72 25.24 -32.52
CA ASP A 24 -23.91 24.45 -33.74
C ASP A 24 -24.81 23.27 -33.37
N ASP A 25 -25.93 23.15 -34.09
CA ASP A 25 -26.85 22.03 -34.04
C ASP A 25 -26.07 20.72 -34.21
N VAL A 26 -25.97 19.94 -33.13
CA VAL A 26 -25.28 18.65 -33.14
C VAL A 26 -26.14 17.65 -33.94
N VAL A 27 -25.85 17.55 -35.24
CA VAL A 27 -26.26 16.42 -36.05
C VAL A 27 -25.54 15.19 -35.50
N GLU A 28 -26.31 14.24 -34.96
CA GLU A 28 -25.81 12.97 -34.45
C GLU A 28 -25.26 12.13 -35.59
N VAL A 29 -23.97 12.30 -35.90
CA VAL A 29 -23.25 11.45 -36.85
C VAL A 29 -22.94 10.13 -36.15
N GLN A 30 -23.76 9.12 -36.43
CA GLN A 30 -23.47 7.73 -36.05
C GLN A 30 -22.09 7.33 -36.59
N PRO A 31 -21.16 6.86 -35.75
CA PRO A 31 -19.88 6.39 -36.22
C PRO A 31 -20.07 5.12 -37.07
N GLU A 32 -19.59 5.17 -38.32
CA GLU A 32 -19.59 4.04 -39.23
C GLU A 32 -18.61 2.98 -38.69
N MET A 33 -19.14 1.97 -38.00
CA MET A 33 -18.37 0.84 -37.46
C MET A 33 -17.85 -0.01 -38.62
N ARG A 34 -16.64 0.29 -39.12
CA ARG A 34 -15.92 -0.60 -40.03
C ARG A 34 -15.50 -1.87 -39.30
N SER A 35 -16.07 -2.99 -39.71
CA SER A 35 -15.65 -4.33 -39.30
C SER A 35 -14.20 -4.58 -39.71
N VAL A 36 -13.32 -4.76 -38.73
CA VAL A 36 -11.96 -5.25 -38.96
C VAL A 36 -12.02 -6.77 -39.02
N ALA A 37 -12.02 -7.31 -40.23
CA ALA A 37 -11.86 -8.75 -40.43
C ALA A 37 -10.44 -9.15 -40.00
N VAL A 38 -10.33 -9.93 -38.92
CA VAL A 38 -9.09 -10.60 -38.53
C VAL A 38 -8.88 -11.78 -39.49
N LEU A 39 -8.15 -11.52 -40.58
CA LEU A 39 -7.69 -12.55 -41.49
C LEU A 39 -6.67 -13.45 -40.78
N GLN A 40 -6.96 -14.74 -40.80
CA GLN A 40 -6.12 -15.81 -40.30
C GLN A 40 -4.78 -15.87 -41.08
N SER A 41 -3.70 -16.09 -40.33
CA SER A 41 -2.28 -16.31 -40.68
C SER A 41 -1.98 -17.28 -41.85
N PRO A 42 -0.70 -17.45 -42.30
CA PRO A 42 0.42 -16.51 -42.49
C PRO A 42 1.04 -16.64 -43.93
N PRO A 43 2.14 -15.92 -44.25
CA PRO A 43 3.29 -16.70 -44.74
C PRO A 43 4.63 -16.27 -44.16
N SER A 44 5.52 -17.26 -44.00
CA SER A 44 6.95 -17.13 -43.73
C SER A 44 7.59 -16.07 -44.61
N SER A 45 8.22 -15.09 -43.99
CA SER A 45 9.16 -14.19 -44.65
C SER A 45 10.52 -14.26 -43.96
N THR A 46 11.42 -14.97 -44.62
CA THR A 46 12.87 -14.96 -44.38
C THR A 46 13.40 -13.57 -44.70
N LEU A 47 13.89 -12.85 -43.68
CA LEU A 47 14.57 -11.57 -43.87
C LEU A 47 16.01 -11.82 -44.35
N GLN A 48 16.23 -11.68 -45.65
CA GLN A 48 17.55 -11.44 -46.23
C GLN A 48 17.81 -9.92 -46.23
N PHE A 49 18.84 -9.48 -45.51
CA PHE A 49 19.36 -8.13 -45.62
C PHE A 49 20.44 -8.10 -46.72
N SER A 50 20.10 -7.53 -47.87
CA SER A 50 21.09 -7.10 -48.87
C SER A 50 21.75 -5.81 -48.41
N ALA A 51 23.08 -5.84 -48.36
CA ALA A 51 23.93 -4.66 -48.19
C ALA A 51 24.27 -4.11 -49.58
N ASP A 52 23.93 -2.85 -49.84
CA ASP A 52 24.49 -2.08 -50.96
C ASP A 52 24.88 -0.65 -50.52
N ILE A 53 26.19 -0.51 -50.32
CA ILE A 53 27.13 0.51 -50.82
C ILE A 53 26.57 1.88 -51.24
N GLY A 54 27.06 2.98 -50.62
CA GLY A 54 26.85 4.33 -51.20
C GLY A 54 27.29 5.66 -50.51
N GLY A 55 28.26 5.72 -49.58
CA GLY A 55 29.02 6.96 -49.21
C GLY A 55 28.26 8.16 -48.55
N PRO A 56 28.92 9.32 -48.26
CA PRO A 56 30.34 9.62 -48.11
C PRO A 56 30.78 9.87 -46.64
N LYS A 57 32.10 9.87 -46.47
CA LYS A 57 32.88 9.86 -45.23
C LYS A 57 32.74 11.14 -44.40
N PHE A 58 32.45 10.99 -43.11
CA PHE A 58 32.96 11.89 -42.07
C PHE A 58 33.51 11.07 -40.92
N GLY A 59 34.83 11.20 -40.71
CA GLY A 59 35.55 10.49 -39.68
C GLY A 59 35.35 11.10 -38.30
N LYS A 60 35.29 10.22 -37.30
CA LYS A 60 36.07 10.27 -36.05
C LYS A 60 35.83 8.95 -35.31
N GLY A 61 36.89 8.15 -35.21
CA GLY A 61 36.86 6.83 -34.61
C GLY A 61 36.59 6.88 -33.10
N LEU A 62 35.60 6.11 -32.67
CA LEU A 62 35.41 5.66 -31.30
C LEU A 62 35.82 4.17 -31.25
N PRO A 63 36.68 3.75 -30.31
CA PRO A 63 37.01 2.34 -30.17
C PRO A 63 35.85 1.61 -29.46
N LEU A 64 35.03 0.90 -30.23
CA LEU A 64 34.13 -0.13 -29.69
C LEU A 64 34.97 -1.38 -29.38
N GLY A 65 35.42 -1.49 -28.13
CA GLY A 65 35.90 -2.73 -27.55
C GLY A 65 34.81 -3.36 -26.69
N THR A 66 33.86 -4.07 -27.29
CA THR A 66 32.90 -4.89 -26.55
C THR A 66 33.57 -6.20 -26.12
N LYS A 67 34.09 -6.23 -24.90
CA LYS A 67 34.41 -7.49 -24.23
C LYS A 67 33.10 -8.20 -23.85
N PRO A 68 32.98 -9.51 -24.10
CA PRO A 68 31.82 -10.29 -23.65
C PRO A 68 31.77 -10.28 -22.11
N LEU A 69 30.61 -9.92 -21.56
CA LEU A 69 30.32 -10.03 -20.14
C LEU A 69 30.18 -11.52 -19.80
N SER A 70 31.30 -12.15 -19.44
CA SER A 70 31.30 -13.42 -18.72
C SER A 70 30.73 -13.19 -17.33
N VAL A 71 29.49 -13.60 -17.12
CA VAL A 71 28.86 -13.68 -15.81
C VAL A 71 29.39 -14.93 -15.13
N HIS A 72 30.53 -14.82 -14.45
CA HIS A 72 30.95 -15.83 -13.50
C HIS A 72 30.11 -15.70 -12.22
N PRO A 73 29.52 -16.80 -11.71
CA PRO A 73 28.89 -16.80 -10.40
C PRO A 73 29.99 -16.54 -9.37
N LYS A 74 29.98 -15.35 -8.77
CA LYS A 74 30.84 -15.04 -7.64
C LYS A 74 30.30 -15.81 -6.44
N ASN A 75 30.93 -16.94 -6.12
CA ASN A 75 30.88 -17.55 -4.81
C ASN A 75 31.38 -16.52 -3.79
N ARG A 76 30.47 -15.77 -3.18
CA ARG A 76 30.77 -14.97 -2.00
C ARG A 76 31.00 -15.96 -0.87
N SER A 77 32.25 -16.07 -0.41
CA SER A 77 32.52 -16.74 0.85
C SER A 77 31.86 -15.91 1.95
N ILE A 78 30.79 -16.46 2.53
CA ILE A 78 30.12 -15.94 3.69
C ILE A 78 31.15 -15.94 4.82
N SER A 79 31.56 -14.76 5.27
CA SER A 79 32.36 -14.64 6.47
C SER A 79 31.48 -14.99 7.66
N ASP A 80 31.94 -15.89 8.51
CA ASP A 80 31.29 -16.29 9.76
C ASP A 80 31.25 -15.12 10.77
N THR A 81 30.40 -14.14 10.51
CA THR A 81 29.95 -13.19 11.53
C THR A 81 28.99 -13.92 12.46
N ILE A 82 29.25 -13.80 13.76
CA ILE A 82 28.51 -14.39 14.89
C ILE A 82 27.01 -14.15 14.69
N SER A 83 26.33 -15.11 14.07
CA SER A 83 24.88 -15.13 13.94
C SER A 83 24.33 -15.42 15.33
N ILE A 84 23.82 -14.38 16.00
CA ILE A 84 22.97 -14.55 17.17
C ILE A 84 21.80 -15.41 16.69
N LYS A 85 21.83 -16.71 17.02
CA LYS A 85 20.73 -17.62 16.77
C LYS A 85 19.56 -17.11 17.59
N ARG A 86 18.73 -16.25 17.00
CA ARG A 86 17.38 -15.98 17.50
C ARG A 86 16.70 -17.34 17.53
N GLU A 87 16.46 -17.85 18.73
CA GLU A 87 15.62 -19.03 18.91
C GLU A 87 14.25 -18.67 18.37
N TRP A 88 13.88 -19.31 17.27
CA TRP A 88 12.61 -19.13 16.61
C TRP A 88 11.53 -19.70 17.54
N ASN A 89 10.58 -18.86 17.98
CA ASN A 89 9.33 -19.39 18.53
C ASN A 89 8.72 -20.34 17.47
N GLU A 90 8.12 -21.45 17.90
CA GLU A 90 7.56 -22.47 16.99
C GLU A 90 6.79 -21.80 15.84
N ALA A 91 7.15 -22.11 14.59
CA ALA A 91 6.52 -21.48 13.45
C ALA A 91 5.00 -21.72 13.45
N ASN A 92 4.24 -20.66 13.15
CA ASN A 92 2.78 -20.73 13.10
C ASN A 92 2.27 -21.61 11.94
N TRP A 93 3.10 -21.83 10.92
CA TRP A 93 2.74 -22.64 9.77
C TRP A 93 3.22 -24.09 9.89
N LYS A 94 2.44 -24.91 10.59
CA LYS A 94 2.75 -26.33 10.80
C LYS A 94 2.33 -27.16 9.57
N VAL A 95 3.29 -27.41 8.67
CA VAL A 95 3.08 -28.24 7.46
C VAL A 95 3.71 -29.62 7.67
N SER A 96 2.87 -30.67 7.60
CA SER A 96 3.28 -32.06 7.79
C SER A 96 3.46 -32.82 6.47
N THR A 97 2.50 -32.68 5.55
CA THR A 97 2.47 -33.39 4.26
C THR A 97 2.21 -32.42 3.13
N LEU A 98 2.80 -32.67 1.97
CA LEU A 98 2.60 -31.87 0.77
C LEU A 98 1.98 -32.71 -0.33
N ASP A 99 0.97 -32.16 -1.00
CA ASP A 99 0.38 -32.79 -2.19
C ASP A 99 1.31 -32.58 -3.41
N PRO A 100 1.43 -33.56 -4.32
CA PRO A 100 2.13 -33.36 -5.59
C PRO A 100 1.37 -32.35 -6.46
N VAL A 101 2.09 -31.70 -7.39
CA VAL A 101 1.45 -30.82 -8.37
C VAL A 101 0.52 -31.63 -9.27
N PRO A 102 -0.78 -31.28 -9.38
CA PRO A 102 -1.69 -31.99 -10.30
C PRO A 102 -1.22 -31.86 -11.76
N LEU A 103 -1.35 -32.94 -12.55
CA LEU A 103 -0.79 -33.03 -13.91
C LEU A 103 -1.22 -31.89 -14.84
N ASP A 104 -2.47 -31.43 -14.72
CA ASP A 104 -3.05 -30.37 -15.56
C ASP A 104 -3.08 -29.01 -14.87
N PHE A 105 -2.29 -28.83 -13.80
CA PHE A 105 -2.25 -27.56 -13.05
C PHE A 105 -1.12 -26.66 -13.58
N PRO A 106 -1.43 -25.59 -14.34
CA PRO A 106 -0.40 -24.67 -14.81
C PRO A 106 0.13 -23.85 -13.62
N LEU A 107 1.36 -24.13 -13.21
CA LEU A 107 2.00 -23.36 -12.15
C LEU A 107 2.31 -21.93 -12.63
N GLU A 108 2.07 -20.95 -11.76
CA GLU A 108 2.34 -19.53 -12.05
C GLU A 108 3.83 -19.24 -12.29
N ARG A 109 4.12 -18.11 -12.95
CA ARG A 109 5.51 -17.65 -13.16
C ARG A 109 6.22 -17.28 -11.85
N THR A 110 5.45 -16.96 -10.82
CA THR A 110 5.91 -16.64 -9.46
C THR A 110 6.06 -17.90 -8.61
N ARG A 111 6.69 -18.92 -9.19
CA ARG A 111 7.06 -20.18 -8.52
C ARG A 111 8.56 -20.31 -8.39
N ARG A 112 9.02 -21.02 -7.35
CA ARG A 112 10.40 -21.48 -7.21
C ARG A 112 10.46 -22.92 -6.69
N GLU A 113 11.52 -23.61 -7.07
CA GLU A 113 11.80 -24.99 -6.67
C GLU A 113 12.97 -25.00 -5.68
N ILE A 114 12.72 -25.39 -4.44
CA ILE A 114 13.69 -25.33 -3.34
C ILE A 114 14.20 -26.73 -3.06
N HIS A 115 15.50 -26.94 -3.28
CA HIS A 115 16.15 -28.24 -3.22
C HIS A 115 16.83 -28.45 -1.87
N ASN A 116 16.98 -29.72 -1.45
CA ASN A 116 17.72 -30.11 -0.24
C ASN A 116 17.21 -29.50 1.08
N VAL A 117 15.93 -29.16 1.16
CA VAL A 117 15.30 -28.55 2.34
C VAL A 117 13.94 -29.22 2.55
N THR A 118 13.55 -29.44 3.81
CA THR A 118 12.25 -30.05 4.13
C THR A 118 11.10 -29.05 3.96
N ALA A 119 9.89 -29.56 3.73
CA ALA A 119 8.68 -28.73 3.65
C ALA A 119 8.50 -27.85 4.90
N THR A 120 8.74 -28.42 6.09
CA THR A 120 8.68 -27.70 7.37
C THR A 120 9.68 -26.54 7.40
N GLN A 121 10.94 -26.77 7.02
CA GLN A 121 11.94 -25.70 6.98
C GLN A 121 11.59 -24.58 5.99
N VAL A 122 11.01 -24.92 4.83
CA VAL A 122 10.52 -23.92 3.86
C VAL A 122 9.34 -23.13 4.46
N ALA A 123 8.38 -23.81 5.09
CA ALA A 123 7.24 -23.18 5.75
C ALA A 123 7.69 -22.23 6.88
N ASP A 124 8.64 -22.64 7.71
CA ASP A 124 9.21 -21.84 8.79
C ASP A 124 9.85 -20.55 8.25
N ARG A 125 10.66 -20.68 7.19
CA ARG A 125 11.32 -19.54 6.54
C ARG A 125 10.31 -18.57 5.94
N ILE A 126 9.27 -19.08 5.29
CA ILE A 126 8.21 -18.25 4.71
C ILE A 126 7.42 -17.56 5.83
N SER A 127 7.02 -18.28 6.88
CA SER A 127 6.28 -17.72 8.01
C SER A 127 7.05 -16.60 8.69
N ASN A 128 8.35 -16.80 8.95
CA ASN A 128 9.20 -15.72 9.44
C ASN A 128 9.28 -14.55 8.45
N THR A 129 9.43 -14.84 7.15
CA THR A 129 9.49 -13.78 6.14
C THR A 129 8.22 -12.93 6.15
N LEU A 130 7.04 -13.56 6.21
CA LEU A 130 5.77 -12.85 6.31
C LEU A 130 5.70 -11.98 7.57
N ARG A 131 6.16 -12.50 8.70
CA ARG A 131 6.25 -11.76 9.98
C ARG A 131 7.14 -10.52 9.87
N LEU A 132 8.35 -10.65 9.33
CA LEU A 132 9.29 -9.54 9.13
C LEU A 132 8.74 -8.50 8.15
N LEU A 133 8.09 -8.96 7.09
CA LEU A 133 7.43 -8.08 6.11
C LEU A 133 6.11 -7.50 6.63
N SER A 134 5.67 -7.90 7.82
CA SER A 134 4.39 -7.48 8.41
C SER A 134 3.23 -7.70 7.45
N VAL A 135 3.15 -8.94 6.97
CA VAL A 135 2.07 -9.42 6.12
C VAL A 135 1.11 -10.22 6.99
N ASP A 136 -0.15 -9.82 6.98
CA ASP A 136 -1.24 -10.55 7.62
C ASP A 136 -1.43 -11.90 6.92
N ALA A 137 -1.46 -12.99 7.68
CA ALA A 137 -1.33 -14.35 7.17
C ALA A 137 -2.25 -15.34 7.89
N GLU A 138 -3.16 -15.96 7.13
CA GLU A 138 -3.97 -17.09 7.58
C GLU A 138 -3.36 -18.40 7.08
N TYR A 139 -2.91 -19.26 7.99
CA TYR A 139 -2.24 -20.52 7.68
C TYR A 139 -3.23 -21.70 7.65
N ASP A 140 -3.19 -22.47 6.56
CA ASP A 140 -3.85 -23.77 6.41
C ASP A 140 -2.74 -24.83 6.29
N GLY A 141 -2.40 -25.45 7.43
CA GLY A 141 -1.33 -26.45 7.52
C GLY A 141 -1.67 -27.76 6.81
N GLU A 142 -2.96 -28.13 6.77
CA GLU A 142 -3.43 -29.37 6.12
C GLU A 142 -3.28 -29.32 4.60
N LYS A 143 -3.60 -28.17 3.99
CA LYS A 143 -3.51 -27.98 2.54
C LYS A 143 -2.19 -27.35 2.09
N ALA A 144 -1.30 -27.06 3.04
CA ALA A 144 -0.09 -26.27 2.85
C ALA A 144 -0.35 -24.96 2.06
N LYS A 145 -1.37 -24.20 2.50
CA LYS A 145 -1.76 -22.92 1.89
C LYS A 145 -1.67 -21.79 2.90
N VAL A 146 -1.37 -20.60 2.42
CA VAL A 146 -1.46 -19.37 3.21
C VAL A 146 -2.26 -18.35 2.42
N LYS A 147 -3.21 -17.67 3.07
CA LYS A 147 -3.80 -16.44 2.53
C LYS A 147 -3.05 -15.27 3.14
N CYS A 148 -2.63 -14.34 2.31
CA CYS A 148 -1.79 -13.24 2.75
C CYS A 148 -2.41 -11.90 2.32
N LYS A 149 -2.31 -10.89 3.18
CA LYS A 149 -2.73 -9.52 2.90
C LYS A 149 -1.68 -8.53 3.40
N THR A 150 -1.09 -7.77 2.47
CA THR A 150 -0.11 -6.73 2.81
C THR A 150 -0.81 -5.48 3.38
N ASN A 151 -0.03 -4.61 4.02
CA ASN A 151 -0.46 -3.29 4.45
C ASN A 151 -0.79 -2.31 3.30
N ASP A 152 -0.50 -2.67 2.04
CA ASP A 152 -0.94 -1.96 0.82
C ASP A 152 -2.23 -2.60 0.22
N MET A 153 -2.92 -3.45 0.99
CA MET A 153 -4.14 -4.18 0.60
C MET A 153 -3.98 -5.09 -0.64
N VAL A 154 -2.75 -5.50 -0.95
CA VAL A 154 -2.49 -6.59 -1.89
C VAL A 154 -2.82 -7.92 -1.24
N SER A 155 -3.81 -8.64 -1.76
CA SER A 155 -4.11 -10.01 -1.36
C SER A 155 -3.46 -11.01 -2.30
N PHE A 156 -2.84 -12.05 -1.75
CA PHE A 156 -2.24 -13.15 -2.50
C PHE A 156 -2.32 -14.46 -1.71
N ARG A 157 -1.96 -15.57 -2.36
CA ARG A 157 -1.90 -16.89 -1.72
C ARG A 157 -0.55 -17.53 -1.94
N ILE A 158 -0.06 -18.23 -0.93
CA ILE A 158 1.12 -19.10 -1.04
C ILE A 158 0.63 -20.54 -1.00
N ARG A 159 1.24 -21.39 -1.83
CA ARG A 159 1.01 -22.84 -1.82
C ARG A 159 2.36 -23.56 -1.86
N LEU A 160 2.47 -24.63 -1.10
CA LEU A 160 3.58 -25.57 -1.18
C LEU A 160 3.09 -26.85 -1.85
N PHE A 161 3.92 -27.40 -2.74
CA PHE A 161 3.69 -28.71 -3.34
C PHE A 161 4.91 -29.59 -3.15
N ALA A 162 4.66 -30.90 -3.07
CA ALA A 162 5.71 -31.90 -3.15
C ALA A 162 6.19 -31.99 -4.61
N GLY A 163 7.50 -32.03 -4.80
CA GLY A 163 8.05 -32.69 -5.98
C GLY A 163 7.81 -34.19 -5.91
N ASP A 164 8.09 -34.92 -6.99
CA ASP A 164 7.94 -36.38 -7.03
C ASP A 164 8.88 -37.07 -6.01
N GLU A 165 8.24 -37.75 -5.04
CA GLU A 165 8.86 -38.34 -3.84
C GLU A 165 9.96 -39.35 -4.16
N SER A 166 9.92 -39.97 -5.34
CA SER A 166 10.85 -41.03 -5.72
C SER A 166 12.28 -40.55 -5.97
N LEU A 167 12.48 -39.24 -6.16
CA LEU A 167 13.72 -38.66 -6.69
C LEU A 167 14.36 -37.58 -5.79
N GLN A 168 14.02 -37.50 -4.49
CA GLN A 168 14.45 -36.39 -3.61
C GLN A 168 14.11 -35.01 -4.23
N GLN A 169 12.92 -34.86 -4.77
CA GLN A 169 12.56 -33.68 -5.54
C GLN A 169 12.30 -32.43 -4.66
N PRO A 170 12.45 -31.24 -5.25
CA PRO A 170 12.32 -29.97 -4.54
C PRO A 170 10.92 -29.73 -3.94
N VAL A 171 10.87 -28.90 -2.91
CA VAL A 171 9.63 -28.26 -2.46
C VAL A 171 9.30 -27.14 -3.43
N ILE A 172 8.13 -27.19 -4.07
CA ILE A 172 7.70 -26.15 -5.01
C ILE A 172 6.88 -25.10 -4.25
N VAL A 173 7.38 -23.88 -4.22
CA VAL A 173 6.70 -22.72 -3.63
C VAL A 173 6.04 -21.93 -4.75
N GLU A 174 4.72 -21.79 -4.71
CA GLU A 174 3.96 -20.98 -5.65
C GLU A 174 3.29 -19.81 -4.92
N ILE A 175 3.44 -18.59 -5.46
CA ILE A 175 2.76 -17.40 -4.94
C ILE A 175 1.82 -16.84 -6.00
N GLN A 176 0.53 -16.73 -5.71
CA GLN A 176 -0.50 -16.29 -6.64
C GLN A 176 -1.18 -15.00 -6.17
N ARG A 177 -1.07 -13.92 -6.96
CA ARG A 177 -1.79 -12.66 -6.68
C ARG A 177 -3.30 -12.86 -6.82
N ARG A 178 -4.09 -12.30 -5.89
CA ARG A 178 -5.55 -12.31 -5.93
C ARG A 178 -6.12 -10.92 -6.21
N SER A 179 -5.54 -9.89 -5.61
CA SER A 179 -5.95 -8.49 -5.81
C SER A 179 -4.78 -7.52 -5.60
N GLY A 180 -5.01 -6.23 -5.84
CA GLY A 180 -4.06 -5.14 -5.59
C GLY A 180 -3.01 -4.93 -6.69
N PRO A 181 -2.19 -3.87 -6.62
CA PRO A 181 -1.26 -3.51 -7.69
C PRO A 181 -0.16 -4.56 -7.93
N PRO A 182 0.17 -4.88 -9.20
CA PRO A 182 1.20 -5.89 -9.51
C PRO A 182 2.60 -5.47 -9.05
N SER A 183 2.92 -4.18 -9.04
CA SER A 183 4.22 -3.67 -8.56
C SER A 183 4.42 -3.94 -7.07
N CYS A 184 3.40 -3.67 -6.24
CA CYS A 184 3.42 -3.97 -4.81
C CYS A 184 3.51 -5.48 -4.56
N PHE A 185 2.70 -6.27 -5.27
CA PHE A 185 2.76 -7.73 -5.21
C PHE A 185 4.16 -8.28 -5.54
N MET A 186 4.75 -7.88 -6.67
CA MET A 186 6.04 -8.41 -7.12
C MET A 186 7.18 -8.08 -6.16
N ARG A 187 7.13 -6.92 -5.50
CA ARG A 187 8.10 -6.52 -4.48
C ARG A 187 8.08 -7.48 -3.28
N VAL A 188 6.90 -7.78 -2.75
CA VAL A 188 6.71 -8.70 -1.61
C VAL A 188 6.97 -10.15 -2.02
N CYS A 189 6.47 -10.56 -3.19
CA CYS A 189 6.65 -11.91 -3.74
C CYS A 189 8.13 -12.30 -3.86
N ARG A 190 8.99 -11.40 -4.36
CA ARG A 190 10.44 -11.67 -4.46
C ARG A 190 11.06 -11.91 -3.10
N GLN A 191 10.76 -11.08 -2.11
CA GLN A 191 11.30 -11.22 -0.76
C GLN A 191 10.86 -12.52 -0.09
N ILE A 192 9.61 -12.94 -0.31
CA ILE A 192 9.10 -14.23 0.17
C ILE A 192 9.84 -15.40 -0.50
N LEU A 193 10.02 -15.36 -1.83
CA LEU A 193 10.73 -16.43 -2.54
C LEU A 193 12.20 -16.50 -2.15
N ASP A 194 12.87 -15.36 -1.98
CA ASP A 194 14.26 -15.28 -1.52
C ASP A 194 14.38 -15.80 -0.07
N GLY A 195 13.45 -15.41 0.81
CA GLY A 195 13.37 -15.92 2.18
C GLY A 195 13.13 -17.43 2.24
N ALA A 196 12.27 -17.97 1.36
CA ALA A 196 12.01 -19.40 1.26
C ALA A 196 13.29 -20.19 0.90
N GLU A 197 14.12 -19.64 -0.01
CA GLU A 197 15.43 -20.20 -0.35
C GLU A 197 16.46 -20.14 0.79
N GLY A 198 16.13 -19.43 1.88
CA GLY A 198 17.01 -19.24 3.03
C GLY A 198 17.89 -18.00 2.93
N MET A 199 17.59 -17.06 2.03
CA MET A 199 18.24 -15.76 2.04
C MET A 199 17.78 -14.96 3.26
N GLU A 200 18.73 -14.41 4.01
CA GLU A 200 18.39 -13.54 5.13
C GLU A 200 17.75 -12.24 4.61
N ILE A 201 16.60 -11.89 5.18
CA ILE A 201 15.95 -10.61 4.94
C ILE A 201 16.57 -9.62 5.90
N GLU A 202 17.43 -8.76 5.39
CA GLU A 202 17.94 -7.63 6.15
C GLU A 202 16.76 -6.70 6.46
N ALA A 203 16.63 -6.26 7.72
CA ALA A 203 15.59 -5.31 8.14
C ALA A 203 15.58 -4.03 7.27
N ASP A 204 16.74 -3.64 6.73
CA ASP A 204 16.85 -2.49 5.83
C ASP A 204 16.24 -2.70 4.44
N THR A 205 16.13 -3.96 4.01
CA THR A 205 15.51 -4.36 2.74
C THR A 205 14.00 -4.52 2.85
N VAL A 206 13.48 -4.67 4.07
CA VAL A 206 12.03 -4.66 4.30
C VAL A 206 11.50 -3.34 3.75
N PRO A 207 10.49 -3.36 2.86
CA PRO A 207 9.93 -2.15 2.30
C PRO A 207 9.19 -1.42 3.42
N SER A 208 9.91 -0.63 4.21
CA SER A 208 9.25 0.35 5.05
C SER A 208 8.38 1.20 4.11
N ARG A 209 7.13 1.50 4.51
CA ARG A 209 6.24 2.43 3.78
C ARG A 209 6.99 3.69 3.30
N LYS A 210 8.07 4.04 4.02
CA LYS A 210 8.86 5.25 3.83
C LYS A 210 9.94 5.22 2.74
N LYS A 211 10.32 4.06 2.22
CA LYS A 211 11.38 3.97 1.20
C LYS A 211 10.75 3.76 -0.18
N MET A 212 10.31 4.85 -0.82
CA MET A 212 10.12 4.83 -2.27
C MET A 212 11.46 4.47 -2.96
N PRO A 213 11.45 3.80 -4.12
CA PRO A 213 12.67 3.45 -4.83
C PRO A 213 13.61 4.66 -4.98
N PRO A 214 14.95 4.50 -4.88
CA PRO A 214 15.90 5.60 -5.00
C PRO A 214 15.77 6.45 -6.28
N CYS A 215 15.18 5.89 -7.35
CA CYS A 215 14.90 6.61 -8.59
C CYS A 215 13.70 7.56 -8.50
N MET A 216 12.81 7.37 -7.51
CA MET A 216 11.63 8.21 -7.28
C MET A 216 11.75 9.13 -6.05
N THR A 217 12.64 8.84 -5.10
CA THR A 217 12.76 9.61 -3.84
C THR A 217 13.65 10.84 -3.90
N LYS A 218 14.57 10.95 -4.86
CA LYS A 218 15.57 12.02 -4.79
C LYS A 218 15.05 13.40 -5.17
N MET A 219 13.87 13.49 -5.77
CA MET A 219 13.29 14.76 -6.16
C MET A 219 11.77 14.70 -6.09
N PRO A 220 11.11 15.55 -5.30
CA PRO A 220 9.65 15.71 -5.35
C PRO A 220 9.21 15.91 -6.80
N VAL A 221 7.99 15.47 -7.15
CA VAL A 221 7.44 15.65 -8.50
C VAL A 221 7.51 17.11 -8.95
N GLY A 222 7.24 18.07 -8.04
CA GLY A 222 7.39 19.51 -8.31
C GLY A 222 8.84 19.98 -8.54
N GLY A 223 9.83 19.19 -8.14
CA GLY A 223 11.24 19.41 -8.45
C GLY A 223 11.64 18.90 -9.85
N LEU A 224 10.78 18.14 -10.54
CA LEU A 224 11.05 17.69 -11.92
C LEU A 224 11.09 18.90 -12.85
N LYS A 225 12.21 19.06 -13.59
CA LYS A 225 12.42 20.18 -14.52
C LYS A 225 11.30 20.36 -15.54
N CYS A 226 10.66 19.26 -15.96
CA CYS A 226 9.53 19.30 -16.90
C CYS A 226 8.23 19.88 -16.28
N ILE A 227 8.11 19.86 -14.95
CA ILE A 227 6.94 20.39 -14.22
C ILE A 227 7.23 21.81 -13.72
N GLN A 228 8.50 22.15 -13.46
CA GLN A 228 8.91 23.50 -13.04
C GLN A 228 8.54 24.60 -14.05
N MET A 229 8.36 24.27 -15.33
CA MET A 229 7.96 25.23 -16.37
C MET A 229 6.46 25.49 -16.43
N VAL A 230 5.65 24.71 -15.70
CA VAL A 230 4.23 24.98 -15.56
C VAL A 230 4.09 26.00 -14.44
N GLU A 231 3.96 27.28 -14.78
CA GLU A 231 3.61 28.32 -13.80
C GLU A 231 2.32 27.89 -13.11
N ASN A 232 2.41 27.58 -11.82
CA ASN A 232 1.23 27.37 -11.00
C ASN A 232 0.58 28.74 -10.77
N VAL A 233 -0.36 29.09 -11.64
CA VAL A 233 -1.19 30.29 -11.53
C VAL A 233 -2.06 30.26 -10.26
N ARG A 234 -2.20 29.09 -9.62
CA ARG A 234 -3.05 28.87 -8.45
C ARG A 234 -2.24 28.71 -7.17
N ASP A 235 -2.80 29.25 -6.10
CA ASP A 235 -2.32 29.03 -4.74
C ASP A 235 -2.50 27.54 -4.37
N PRO A 236 -1.41 26.81 -4.05
CA PRO A 236 -1.49 25.39 -3.74
C PRO A 236 -2.31 25.08 -2.48
N HIS A 237 -2.45 26.03 -1.55
CA HIS A 237 -3.30 25.86 -0.37
C HIS A 237 -4.78 25.82 -0.78
N THR A 238 -5.21 26.76 -1.63
CA THR A 238 -6.57 26.79 -2.17
C THR A 238 -6.92 25.50 -2.93
N ASP A 239 -5.98 24.99 -3.73
CA ASP A 239 -6.18 23.73 -4.47
C ASP A 239 -6.25 22.50 -3.54
N ALA A 240 -5.46 22.48 -2.46
CA ALA A 240 -5.51 21.41 -1.46
C ALA A 240 -6.86 21.38 -0.74
N ILE A 241 -7.37 22.54 -0.30
CA ILE A 241 -8.70 22.64 0.31
C ILE A 241 -9.80 22.23 -0.68
N GLY A 242 -9.68 22.62 -1.95
CA GLY A 242 -10.58 22.15 -3.01
C GLY A 242 -10.58 20.63 -3.17
N SER A 243 -9.40 20.01 -3.04
CA SER A 243 -9.24 18.55 -3.15
C SER A 243 -9.80 17.79 -1.95
N ILE A 244 -9.69 18.36 -0.74
CA ILE A 244 -10.34 17.84 0.48
C ILE A 244 -11.86 17.84 0.30
N ARG A 245 -12.45 18.95 -0.16
CA ARG A 245 -13.90 19.04 -0.41
C ARG A 245 -14.40 18.01 -1.41
N LYS A 246 -13.68 17.84 -2.53
CA LYS A 246 -14.00 16.78 -3.51
C LYS A 246 -13.91 15.39 -2.89
N SER A 247 -12.91 15.15 -2.03
CA SER A 247 -12.78 13.86 -1.35
C SER A 247 -13.94 13.61 -0.40
N LEU A 248 -14.43 14.63 0.31
CA LEU A 248 -15.63 14.55 1.13
C LEU A 248 -16.90 14.28 0.30
N GLU A 249 -17.04 14.89 -0.89
CA GLU A 249 -18.14 14.57 -1.82
C GLU A 249 -18.12 13.09 -2.25
N LEU A 250 -16.93 12.53 -2.48
CA LEU A 250 -16.76 11.11 -2.78
C LEU A 250 -17.09 10.21 -1.57
N LEU A 251 -16.70 10.61 -0.35
CA LEU A 251 -17.03 9.87 0.88
C LEU A 251 -18.54 9.79 1.14
N ARG A 252 -19.26 10.88 0.85
CA ARG A 252 -20.72 10.97 1.03
C ARG A 252 -21.51 10.31 -0.08
N SER A 253 -20.84 9.75 -1.08
CA SER A 253 -21.52 9.09 -2.17
C SER A 253 -22.20 7.81 -1.68
N LYS A 254 -23.13 7.28 -2.47
CA LYS A 254 -23.78 5.99 -2.17
C LYS A 254 -22.92 4.78 -2.54
N GLY A 255 -21.85 4.97 -3.31
CA GLY A 255 -21.02 3.89 -3.85
C GLY A 255 -19.82 3.62 -2.96
N MET A 256 -19.70 2.42 -2.40
CA MET A 256 -18.56 2.03 -1.55
C MET A 256 -17.20 2.15 -2.27
N ASP A 257 -17.18 1.89 -3.58
CA ASP A 257 -16.00 2.08 -4.42
C ASP A 257 -15.57 3.56 -4.48
N THR A 258 -16.54 4.45 -4.61
CA THR A 258 -16.37 5.91 -4.64
C THR A 258 -15.94 6.43 -3.28
N ASN A 259 -16.50 5.89 -2.19
CA ASN A 259 -16.08 6.20 -0.82
C ASN A 259 -14.62 5.80 -0.60
N CYS A 260 -14.25 4.59 -1.02
CA CYS A 260 -12.87 4.12 -0.95
C CYS A 260 -11.93 5.00 -1.80
N LEU A 261 -12.35 5.51 -2.97
CA LEU A 261 -11.58 6.47 -3.75
C LEU A 261 -11.38 7.81 -2.99
N GLY A 262 -12.42 8.30 -2.32
CA GLY A 262 -12.34 9.47 -1.43
C GLY A 262 -11.31 9.28 -0.31
N LEU A 263 -11.32 8.12 0.34
CA LEU A 263 -10.34 7.77 1.38
C LEU A 263 -8.92 7.61 0.83
N GLU A 264 -8.74 7.00 -0.34
CA GLU A 264 -7.43 6.87 -1.01
C GLU A 264 -6.83 8.26 -1.31
N SER A 265 -7.66 9.18 -1.80
CA SER A 265 -7.29 10.58 -2.05
C SER A 265 -6.83 11.28 -0.76
N LEU A 266 -7.59 11.15 0.33
CA LEU A 266 -7.23 11.72 1.63
C LEU A 266 -5.93 11.11 2.18
N CYS A 267 -5.75 9.79 2.08
CA CYS A 267 -4.52 9.12 2.50
C CYS A 267 -3.31 9.63 1.71
N TYR A 268 -3.47 9.91 0.41
CA TYR A 268 -2.40 10.49 -0.42
C TYR A 268 -2.06 11.91 0.02
N MET A 269 -3.08 12.74 0.27
CA MET A 269 -2.90 14.15 0.64
C MET A 269 -2.38 14.35 2.06
N THR A 270 -2.50 13.36 2.95
CA THR A 270 -2.02 13.42 4.34
C THR A 270 -0.67 12.73 4.55
N ASP A 271 -0.12 12.09 3.52
CA ASP A 271 1.18 11.41 3.57
C ASP A 271 2.30 12.34 3.06
N PRO A 272 3.24 12.79 3.92
CA PRO A 272 4.31 13.71 3.54
C PRO A 272 5.35 13.10 2.56
N LEU A 273 5.25 11.81 2.26
CA LEU A 273 6.08 11.14 1.24
C LEU A 273 5.42 11.08 -0.13
N LYS A 274 4.09 11.23 -0.18
CA LYS A 274 3.30 11.21 -1.41
C LYS A 274 2.96 12.61 -1.91
N THR A 275 2.83 13.57 -1.00
CA THR A 275 2.63 14.99 -1.33
C THR A 275 3.69 15.87 -0.70
N ARG A 276 3.64 17.18 -0.95
CA ARG A 276 4.54 18.14 -0.29
C ARG A 276 4.25 18.18 1.23
N PRO A 277 5.27 18.20 2.11
CA PRO A 277 5.05 18.15 3.56
C PRO A 277 4.18 19.28 4.13
N ASP A 278 4.28 20.50 3.58
CA ASP A 278 3.45 21.65 3.97
C ASP A 278 1.97 21.44 3.62
N ILE A 279 1.70 20.89 2.44
CA ILE A 279 0.34 20.54 2.02
C ILE A 279 -0.20 19.35 2.82
N ALA A 280 0.64 18.36 3.14
CA ALA A 280 0.24 17.26 4.01
C ALA A 280 -0.20 17.76 5.39
N LEU A 281 0.60 18.65 5.98
CA LEU A 281 0.28 19.22 7.29
C LEU A 281 -1.01 20.05 7.24
N LEU A 282 -1.20 20.86 6.20
CA LEU A 282 -2.45 21.61 5.98
C LEU A 282 -3.65 20.65 5.92
N CYS A 283 -3.57 19.59 5.14
CA CYS A 283 -4.65 18.60 5.02
C CYS A 283 -4.91 17.89 6.35
N CYS A 284 -3.87 17.50 7.09
CA CYS A 284 -4.03 16.88 8.41
C CYS A 284 -4.69 17.82 9.42
N LYS A 285 -4.33 19.11 9.41
CA LYS A 285 -4.99 20.13 10.25
C LYS A 285 -6.45 20.30 9.88
N ALA A 286 -6.77 20.35 8.59
CA ALA A 286 -8.16 20.47 8.14
C ALA A 286 -9.04 19.30 8.63
N VAL A 287 -8.51 18.07 8.65
CA VAL A 287 -9.21 16.90 9.19
C VAL A 287 -9.35 17.00 10.72
N ILE A 288 -8.27 17.33 11.44
CA ILE A 288 -8.26 17.24 12.90
C ILE A 288 -8.83 18.46 13.63
N SER A 289 -8.79 19.65 13.04
CA SER A 289 -9.30 20.89 13.64
C SER A 289 -10.73 21.19 13.18
N GLY A 290 -11.20 20.53 12.11
CA GLY A 290 -12.59 20.62 11.68
C GLY A 290 -12.96 21.96 11.03
N GLU A 291 -12.05 22.94 11.03
CA GLU A 291 -12.26 24.31 10.51
C GLU A 291 -12.82 24.35 9.08
N HIS A 292 -12.60 23.29 8.30
CA HIS A 292 -13.05 23.21 6.91
C HIS A 292 -13.87 21.96 6.59
N SER A 293 -13.92 20.97 7.49
CA SER A 293 -14.40 19.62 7.16
C SER A 293 -14.67 18.75 8.42
N VAL A 294 -15.47 19.24 9.37
CA VAL A 294 -15.92 18.42 10.52
C VAL A 294 -16.49 17.08 10.05
N GLU A 295 -17.14 17.09 8.90
CA GLU A 295 -17.90 15.95 8.41
C GLU A 295 -17.00 14.83 7.90
N ILE A 296 -15.73 15.11 7.58
CA ILE A 296 -14.76 14.03 7.31
C ILE A 296 -14.59 13.15 8.55
N ARG A 297 -14.60 13.73 9.75
CA ARG A 297 -14.48 12.98 11.00
C ARG A 297 -15.71 12.11 11.25
N GLU A 298 -16.89 12.65 10.95
CA GLU A 298 -18.16 11.92 11.07
C GLU A 298 -18.14 10.70 10.14
N GLU A 299 -17.80 10.89 8.86
CA GLU A 299 -17.69 9.78 7.89
C GLU A 299 -16.63 8.76 8.31
N ILE A 300 -15.48 9.19 8.84
CA ILE A 300 -14.45 8.27 9.38
C ILE A 300 -15.00 7.48 10.57
N GLY A 301 -15.68 8.14 11.51
CA GLY A 301 -16.28 7.49 12.68
C GLY A 301 -17.27 6.41 12.28
N VAL A 302 -18.14 6.71 11.31
CA VAL A 302 -19.08 5.77 10.71
C VAL A 302 -18.36 4.53 10.13
N MET A 303 -17.23 4.72 9.43
CA MET A 303 -16.46 3.62 8.84
C MET A 303 -15.73 2.75 9.88
N LEU A 304 -15.50 3.24 11.10
CA LEU A 304 -14.84 2.50 12.18
C LEU A 304 -15.82 1.69 13.04
N GLN A 305 -17.12 1.97 12.99
CA GLN A 305 -18.12 1.22 13.75
C GLN A 305 -18.31 -0.19 13.14
N LYS A 306 -17.96 -1.26 13.89
CA LYS A 306 -18.05 -2.66 13.41
C LYS A 306 -19.50 -3.14 13.19
N ASP A 307 -20.43 -2.65 14.01
CA ASP A 307 -21.75 -3.28 14.13
C ASP A 307 -22.87 -2.58 13.34
N VAL A 308 -22.60 -1.42 12.73
CA VAL A 308 -23.66 -0.59 12.13
C VAL A 308 -23.94 -0.95 10.67
N PHE A 309 -22.97 -1.56 9.96
CA PHE A 309 -23.00 -1.66 8.49
C PHE A 309 -22.89 -3.07 7.91
N VAL A 310 -23.04 -4.12 8.71
CA VAL A 310 -23.17 -5.48 8.16
C VAL A 310 -24.60 -5.97 8.36
N PRO A 311 -25.60 -5.45 7.59
CA PRO A 311 -26.88 -6.13 7.53
C PRO A 311 -26.64 -7.57 7.11
N GLU A 312 -27.28 -8.52 7.79
CA GLU A 312 -27.18 -9.96 7.51
C GLU A 312 -27.44 -10.30 6.03
N GLU A 313 -28.10 -9.40 5.29
CA GLU A 313 -28.37 -9.51 3.85
C GLU A 313 -27.15 -9.21 2.93
N PHE A 314 -26.02 -8.73 3.46
CA PHE A 314 -24.79 -8.42 2.70
C PHE A 314 -23.78 -9.58 2.67
N GLU A 315 -24.24 -10.84 2.58
CA GLU A 315 -23.38 -12.03 2.45
C GLU A 315 -22.54 -12.08 1.16
N ALA A 316 -22.65 -11.09 0.27
CA ALA A 316 -21.77 -10.98 -0.89
C ALA A 316 -20.35 -10.61 -0.43
N ASN A 317 -19.44 -11.60 -0.48
CA ASN A 317 -18.02 -11.46 -0.15
C ASN A 317 -17.34 -10.20 -0.72
N SER A 318 -17.77 -9.70 -1.88
CA SER A 318 -17.22 -8.49 -2.51
C SER A 318 -17.48 -7.20 -1.73
N MET A 319 -18.66 -7.05 -1.11
CA MET A 319 -18.99 -5.85 -0.33
C MET A 319 -18.21 -5.82 0.98
N LYS A 320 -18.04 -6.99 1.61
CA LYS A 320 -17.18 -7.13 2.79
C LYS A 320 -15.75 -6.70 2.49
N GLU A 321 -15.16 -7.13 1.37
CA GLU A 321 -13.81 -6.72 0.98
C GLU A 321 -13.66 -5.20 0.78
N LEU A 322 -14.68 -4.54 0.21
CA LEU A 322 -14.68 -3.08 0.05
C LEU A 322 -14.85 -2.35 1.39
N PHE A 323 -15.72 -2.84 2.27
CA PHE A 323 -15.88 -2.26 3.61
C PHE A 323 -14.59 -2.37 4.42
N GLU A 324 -13.97 -3.55 4.45
CA GLU A 324 -12.67 -3.76 5.07
C GLU A 324 -11.58 -2.86 4.46
N LYS A 325 -11.67 -2.58 3.16
CA LYS A 325 -10.76 -1.65 2.49
C LYS A 325 -10.95 -0.22 2.97
N CYS A 326 -12.20 0.25 3.01
CA CYS A 326 -12.51 1.60 3.46
C CYS A 326 -12.14 1.76 4.96
N ARG A 327 -12.45 0.78 5.82
CA ARG A 327 -12.04 0.74 7.24
C ARG A 327 -10.51 0.87 7.40
N HIS A 328 -9.76 0.07 6.67
CA HIS A 328 -8.29 0.13 6.68
C HIS A 328 -7.75 1.49 6.23
N LEU A 329 -8.32 2.08 5.17
CA LEU A 329 -7.92 3.40 4.68
C LEU A 329 -8.25 4.50 5.68
N SER A 330 -9.38 4.41 6.39
CA SER A 330 -9.71 5.32 7.49
C SER A 330 -8.67 5.29 8.60
N LEU A 331 -8.22 4.09 9.00
CA LEU A 331 -7.14 3.94 10.00
C LEU A 331 -5.80 4.48 9.49
N CYS A 332 -5.46 4.25 8.22
CA CYS A 332 -4.26 4.83 7.61
C CYS A 332 -4.32 6.36 7.56
N LEU A 333 -5.48 6.93 7.25
CA LEU A 333 -5.70 8.37 7.25
C LEU A 333 -5.49 8.94 8.66
N LEU A 334 -6.13 8.34 9.67
CA LEU A 334 -5.97 8.75 11.06
C LEU A 334 -4.52 8.64 11.54
N SER A 335 -3.83 7.55 11.22
CA SER A 335 -2.44 7.37 11.64
C SER A 335 -1.51 8.41 11.01
N ASN A 336 -1.75 8.80 9.75
CA ASN A 336 -1.03 9.89 9.09
C ASN A 336 -1.34 11.25 9.72
N VAL A 337 -2.64 11.53 9.96
CA VAL A 337 -3.10 12.77 10.56
C VAL A 337 -2.50 12.97 11.94
N MET A 338 -2.60 11.96 12.82
CA MET A 338 -2.07 12.03 14.18
C MET A 338 -0.54 12.09 14.21
N ASP A 339 0.17 11.32 13.37
CA ASP A 339 1.64 11.33 13.34
C ASP A 339 2.21 12.69 12.86
N LEU A 340 1.50 13.40 11.98
CA LEU A 340 1.96 14.71 11.50
C LEU A 340 1.54 15.85 12.44
N THR A 341 0.32 15.81 12.97
CA THR A 341 -0.20 16.85 13.88
C THR A 341 0.35 16.74 15.30
N SER A 342 0.77 15.56 15.74
CA SER A 342 1.52 15.39 17.01
C SER A 342 2.88 16.08 16.95
N LYS A 343 3.59 15.98 15.83
CA LYS A 343 4.91 16.61 15.63
C LYS A 343 4.84 18.13 15.54
N ASP A 344 3.76 18.66 14.97
CA ASP A 344 3.51 20.09 14.88
C ASP A 344 2.89 20.67 16.17
N GLY A 345 2.41 19.82 17.08
CA GLY A 345 1.77 20.20 18.34
C GLY A 345 0.27 20.47 18.24
N SER A 346 -0.27 20.68 17.02
CA SER A 346 -1.70 20.94 16.79
C SER A 346 -2.65 19.85 17.32
N LEU A 347 -2.18 18.59 17.45
CA LEU A 347 -2.97 17.49 18.01
C LEU A 347 -3.33 17.73 19.50
N VAL A 348 -2.42 18.33 20.28
CA VAL A 348 -2.60 18.51 21.72
C VAL A 348 -3.80 19.39 22.03
N ASP A 349 -3.99 20.45 21.23
CA ASP A 349 -5.09 21.38 21.39
C ASP A 349 -6.42 20.75 20.95
N ALA A 350 -6.42 20.05 19.82
CA ALA A 350 -7.61 19.36 19.29
C ALA A 350 -8.14 18.29 20.27
N VAL A 351 -7.26 17.51 20.90
CA VAL A 351 -7.66 16.47 21.87
C VAL A 351 -8.31 17.07 23.12
N LYS A 352 -7.98 18.31 23.49
CA LYS A 352 -8.56 18.98 24.66
C LYS A 352 -9.89 19.66 24.33
N SER A 353 -10.07 20.12 23.10
CA SER A 353 -11.25 20.89 22.71
C SER A 353 -12.40 20.02 22.18
N GLU A 354 -12.12 18.84 21.65
CA GLU A 354 -13.09 18.04 20.92
C GLU A 354 -13.44 16.74 21.67
N GLU A 355 -14.73 16.53 21.98
CA GLU A 355 -15.23 15.30 22.62
C GLU A 355 -15.10 14.06 21.71
N TRP A 356 -15.05 14.26 20.39
CA TRP A 356 -14.90 13.19 19.39
C TRP A 356 -13.72 12.25 19.63
N PHE A 357 -12.66 12.72 20.30
CA PHE A 357 -11.51 11.88 20.59
C PHE A 357 -11.80 10.76 21.58
N GLU A 358 -12.79 10.92 22.46
CA GLU A 358 -13.19 9.86 23.39
C GLU A 358 -13.73 8.64 22.63
N ASP A 359 -14.73 8.86 21.77
CA ASP A 359 -15.32 7.83 20.90
C ASP A 359 -14.28 7.22 19.94
N LEU A 360 -13.39 8.06 19.43
CA LEU A 360 -12.31 7.62 18.55
C LEU A 360 -11.33 6.70 19.28
N ILE A 361 -10.93 7.04 20.51
CA ILE A 361 -10.03 6.19 21.33
C ILE A 361 -10.66 4.82 21.53
N PHE A 362 -11.96 4.74 21.83
CA PHE A 362 -12.65 3.46 21.99
C PHE A 362 -12.66 2.64 20.70
N SER A 363 -12.94 3.31 19.58
CA SER A 363 -12.92 2.67 18.26
C SER A 363 -11.53 2.11 17.93
N LEU A 364 -10.46 2.86 18.23
CA LEU A 364 -9.09 2.43 18.00
C LEU A 364 -8.66 1.28 18.93
N LEU A 365 -9.10 1.28 20.19
CA LEU A 365 -8.84 0.16 21.11
C LEU A 365 -9.54 -1.12 20.64
N ASP A 366 -10.77 -1.00 20.15
CA ASP A 366 -11.50 -2.14 19.58
C ASP A 366 -10.83 -2.71 18.32
N GLU A 367 -10.15 -1.87 17.52
CA GLU A 367 -9.31 -2.34 16.41
C GLU A 367 -8.07 -3.08 16.88
N VAL A 368 -7.41 -2.58 17.93
CA VAL A 368 -6.27 -3.28 18.53
C VAL A 368 -6.71 -4.63 19.06
N LYS A 369 -7.84 -4.74 19.77
CA LYS A 369 -8.42 -6.02 20.22
C LYS A 369 -8.63 -7.02 19.09
N GLY A 370 -8.92 -6.53 17.88
CA GLY A 370 -9.12 -7.33 16.67
C GLY A 370 -7.84 -7.80 15.97
N PHE A 371 -6.67 -7.77 16.64
CA PHE A 371 -5.37 -8.01 16.00
C PHE A 371 -5.22 -9.36 15.26
N GLU A 372 -5.94 -10.40 15.70
CA GLU A 372 -5.92 -11.73 15.05
C GLU A 372 -6.69 -11.73 13.73
N GLY A 373 -7.74 -10.92 13.61
CA GLY A 373 -8.57 -10.83 12.41
C GLY A 373 -8.02 -9.84 11.37
N SER A 374 -7.33 -8.79 11.82
CA SER A 374 -6.64 -7.86 10.91
C SER A 374 -5.46 -7.17 11.60
N SER A 375 -4.29 -7.78 11.52
CA SER A 375 -3.09 -7.24 12.14
C SER A 375 -2.64 -5.90 11.53
N ASN A 376 -2.95 -5.68 10.25
CA ASN A 376 -2.71 -4.40 9.58
C ASN A 376 -3.55 -3.27 10.20
N ASN A 377 -4.84 -3.51 10.46
CA ASN A 377 -5.73 -2.52 11.09
C ASN A 377 -5.31 -2.25 12.53
N ALA A 378 -5.03 -3.30 13.30
CA ALA A 378 -4.53 -3.18 14.67
C ALA A 378 -3.21 -2.38 14.72
N TYR A 379 -2.32 -2.54 13.74
CA TYR A 379 -1.08 -1.76 13.64
C TYR A 379 -1.35 -0.27 13.41
N GLU A 380 -2.21 0.09 12.45
CA GLU A 380 -2.54 1.50 12.20
C GLU A 380 -3.30 2.15 13.37
N ALA A 381 -4.14 1.37 14.06
CA ALA A 381 -4.82 1.79 15.27
C ALA A 381 -3.83 2.02 16.44
N ALA A 382 -2.93 1.07 16.69
CA ALA A 382 -1.87 1.21 17.70
C ALA A 382 -0.99 2.45 17.42
N ARG A 383 -0.65 2.71 16.15
CA ARG A 383 0.11 3.91 15.76
C ARG A 383 -0.61 5.21 16.10
N SER A 384 -1.92 5.24 15.89
CA SER A 384 -2.80 6.37 16.24
C SER A 384 -2.84 6.57 17.76
N LEU A 385 -3.03 5.48 18.52
CA LEU A 385 -3.02 5.48 19.97
C LEU A 385 -1.68 5.92 20.58
N THR A 386 -0.54 5.50 20.00
CA THR A 386 0.80 5.99 20.40
C THR A 386 0.87 7.51 20.29
N CYS A 387 0.38 8.09 19.20
CA CYS A 387 0.39 9.54 18.99
C CYS A 387 -0.47 10.26 20.04
N LEU A 388 -1.66 9.72 20.35
CA LEU A 388 -2.58 10.27 21.36
C LEU A 388 -1.99 10.19 22.78
N ALA A 389 -1.46 9.02 23.17
CA ALA A 389 -0.85 8.80 24.48
C ALA A 389 0.38 9.68 24.71
N THR A 390 1.16 9.95 23.65
CA THR A 390 2.36 10.81 23.75
C THR A 390 2.00 12.30 23.82
N CYS A 391 0.91 12.74 23.19
CA CYS A 391 0.58 14.15 23.09
C CYS A 391 -0.36 14.66 24.20
N SER A 392 -1.18 13.80 24.81
CA SER A 392 -2.24 14.23 25.73
C SER A 392 -2.41 13.32 26.94
N ASP A 393 -2.31 13.89 28.14
CA ASP A 393 -2.59 13.16 29.39
C ASP A 393 -4.06 12.79 29.56
N VAL A 394 -4.97 13.53 28.91
CA VAL A 394 -6.40 13.18 28.89
C VAL A 394 -6.59 11.88 28.11
N ALA A 395 -6.03 11.81 26.90
CA ALA A 395 -6.08 10.58 26.09
C ALA A 395 -5.40 9.40 26.80
N ARG A 396 -4.22 9.64 27.41
CA ARG A 396 -3.51 8.62 28.20
C ARG A 396 -4.40 8.04 29.31
N ARG A 397 -5.12 8.90 30.05
CA ARG A 397 -6.02 8.47 31.13
C ARG A 397 -7.19 7.65 30.59
N LEU A 398 -7.85 8.14 29.53
CA LEU A 398 -8.96 7.42 28.89
C LEU A 398 -8.51 6.03 28.39
N MET A 399 -7.33 5.92 27.80
CA MET A 399 -6.78 4.62 27.39
C MET A 399 -6.58 3.68 28.59
N LEU A 400 -6.04 4.18 29.71
CA LEU A 400 -5.82 3.38 30.93
C LEU A 400 -7.14 2.93 31.56
N GLU A 401 -8.16 3.79 31.57
CA GLU A 401 -9.50 3.49 32.10
C GLU A 401 -10.21 2.37 31.32
N HIS A 402 -9.84 2.17 30.04
CA HIS A 402 -10.47 1.22 29.12
C HIS A 402 -9.61 0.00 28.79
N SER A 403 -8.73 -0.40 29.71
CA SER A 403 -7.90 -1.63 29.60
C SER A 403 -6.99 -1.67 28.36
N ALA A 404 -6.54 -0.51 27.88
CA ALA A 404 -5.64 -0.45 26.72
C ALA A 404 -4.34 -1.23 26.93
N VAL A 405 -3.87 -1.33 28.17
CA VAL A 405 -2.59 -1.99 28.51
C VAL A 405 -2.68 -3.49 28.23
N GLU A 406 -3.75 -4.14 28.66
CA GLU A 406 -3.99 -5.57 28.44
C GLU A 406 -4.10 -5.88 26.94
N ASP A 407 -4.87 -5.09 26.20
CA ASP A 407 -5.08 -5.27 24.77
C ASP A 407 -3.77 -5.06 23.98
N LEU A 408 -2.99 -4.03 24.33
CA LEU A 408 -1.70 -3.76 23.71
C LEU A 408 -0.66 -4.85 24.01
N HIS A 409 -0.64 -5.41 25.23
CA HIS A 409 0.22 -6.54 25.55
C HIS A 409 -0.16 -7.80 24.76
N ALA A 410 -1.45 -8.08 24.61
CA ALA A 410 -1.93 -9.21 23.81
C ALA A 410 -1.52 -9.04 22.33
N ALA A 411 -1.76 -7.84 21.76
CA ALA A 411 -1.37 -7.51 20.40
C ALA A 411 0.16 -7.53 20.21
N TYR A 412 0.94 -7.11 21.21
CA TYR A 412 2.40 -7.19 21.20
C TYR A 412 2.89 -8.64 21.14
N ALA A 413 2.40 -9.49 22.05
CA ALA A 413 2.75 -10.91 22.08
C ALA A 413 2.40 -11.61 20.77
N PHE A 414 1.23 -11.31 20.20
CA PHE A 414 0.84 -11.80 18.88
C PHE A 414 1.78 -11.29 17.78
N GLY A 415 2.07 -9.99 17.77
CA GLY A 415 2.94 -9.34 16.78
C GLY A 415 4.35 -9.92 16.75
N LEU A 416 4.92 -10.28 17.92
CA LEU A 416 6.26 -10.88 18.02
C LEU A 416 6.41 -12.13 17.15
N CYS A 417 5.34 -12.90 17.00
CA CYS A 417 5.30 -14.14 16.25
C CYS A 417 4.69 -13.99 14.84
N ASN A 418 3.85 -12.98 14.60
CA ASN A 418 3.06 -12.90 13.37
C ASN A 418 3.26 -11.62 12.54
N HIS A 419 3.60 -10.50 13.17
CA HIS A 419 3.53 -9.20 12.51
C HIS A 419 4.47 -8.17 13.17
N GLU A 420 5.68 -8.03 12.64
CA GLU A 420 6.77 -7.26 13.28
C GLU A 420 6.44 -5.77 13.50
N LEU A 421 5.76 -5.12 12.56
CA LEU A 421 5.33 -3.73 12.70
C LEU A 421 4.31 -3.56 13.84
N LEU A 422 3.43 -4.54 14.06
CA LEU A 422 2.45 -4.49 15.14
C LEU A 422 3.16 -4.62 16.49
N ALA A 423 4.11 -5.55 16.60
CA ALA A 423 4.93 -5.71 17.82
C ALA A 423 5.67 -4.42 18.16
N ASN A 424 6.38 -3.85 17.19
CA ASN A 424 7.15 -2.63 17.41
C ASN A 424 6.26 -1.44 17.81
N GLU A 425 5.08 -1.31 17.20
CA GLU A 425 4.19 -0.19 17.50
C GLU A 425 3.46 -0.34 18.82
N THR A 426 2.97 -1.54 19.15
CA THR A 426 2.35 -1.82 20.46
C THR A 426 3.34 -1.68 21.61
N GLU A 427 4.61 -2.07 21.42
CA GLU A 427 5.69 -1.78 22.36
C GLU A 427 5.86 -0.28 22.59
N ARG A 428 5.83 0.52 21.50
CA ARG A 428 5.92 1.99 21.61
C ARG A 428 4.70 2.58 22.32
N SER A 429 3.50 2.06 22.04
CA SER A 429 2.28 2.47 22.75
C SER A 429 2.38 2.17 24.25
N LEU A 430 2.81 0.97 24.63
CA LEU A 430 2.99 0.57 26.04
C LEU A 430 4.00 1.47 26.76
N LYS A 431 5.13 1.76 26.11
CA LYS A 431 6.12 2.72 26.61
C LYS A 431 5.53 4.12 26.79
N ALA A 432 4.69 4.58 25.85
CA ALA A 432 4.00 5.86 25.96
C ALA A 432 3.00 5.89 27.13
N LEU A 433 2.42 4.75 27.50
CA LEU A 433 1.56 4.62 28.68
C LEU A 433 2.35 4.45 30.01
N GLY A 434 3.67 4.28 29.95
CA GLY A 434 4.51 4.06 31.14
C GLY A 434 4.63 2.60 31.56
N HIS A 435 4.30 1.66 30.67
CA HIS A 435 4.40 0.21 30.90
C HIS A 435 5.59 -0.39 30.16
N GLN A 436 6.20 -1.43 30.75
CA GLN A 436 7.22 -2.23 30.07
C GLN A 436 6.53 -3.35 29.29
N PRO A 437 6.92 -3.61 28.02
CA PRO A 437 6.27 -4.58 27.12
C PRO A 437 6.43 -6.03 27.56
#